data_AF-X6K719-F1
#
_entry.id   AF-X6K719-F1
#
_cell.length_a   1.000
_cell.length_b   1.000
_cell.length_c   1.000
_cell.angle_alpha   90.00
_cell.angle_beta   90.00
_cell.angle_gamma   90.00
#
_symmetry.space_group_name_H-M   'P 1'
#
loop_
_entity.id
_entity.type
_entity.pdbx_description
1 polymer ?
#
loop_
_entity_poly.entity_id
_entity_poly.type
_entity_poly.pdbx_seq_one_letter_code
_entity_poly.pdbx_strand_id
1 'polypeptide(L)' 'MSKREIGTSASLGRRIADLKARMRDASVTEHEMQTFQKVAAIMGGVEGSLRLDADDLIAASFVTEALGDPGSN' A
#
# COMPACT_ATOMS: atom_id res chain seq x y z
N MET A 1 31.13 10.25 -8.64
CA MET A 1 29.72 10.70 -8.68
C MET A 1 28.90 9.61 -9.37
N SER A 2 28.09 8.85 -8.62
CA SER A 2 27.26 7.81 -9.21
C SER A 2 26.06 8.44 -9.89
N LYS A 3 26.08 8.40 -11.22
CA LYS A 3 25.02 8.88 -12.11
C LYS A 3 23.73 8.14 -11.73
N ARG A 4 22.84 8.82 -10.99
CA ARG A 4 21.44 8.43 -10.84
C ARG A 4 20.76 8.66 -12.18
N GLU A 5 21.11 7.83 -13.16
CA GLU A 5 20.33 7.67 -14.37
C GLU A 5 19.05 6.96 -13.93
N ILE A 6 18.11 7.74 -13.37
CA ILE A 6 16.68 7.45 -13.37
C ILE A 6 16.21 7.58 -14.82
N GLY A 7 16.91 6.92 -15.75
CA GLY A 7 16.43 6.66 -17.08
C GLY A 7 15.38 5.58 -16.90
N THR A 8 14.17 5.84 -17.38
CA THR A 8 13.10 4.88 -17.57
C THR A 8 13.68 3.62 -18.23
N SER A 9 14.14 2.67 -17.42
CA SER A 9 14.70 1.43 -17.95
C SER A 9 13.59 0.75 -18.73
N ALA A 10 13.85 0.36 -19.98
CA ALA A 10 12.87 -0.38 -20.78
C ALA A 10 12.37 -1.63 -20.03
N SER A 11 13.22 -2.22 -19.19
CA SER A 11 12.86 -3.33 -18.30
C SER A 11 11.83 -2.93 -17.22
N LEU A 12 11.96 -1.73 -16.64
CA LEU A 12 11.03 -1.19 -15.67
C LEU A 12 9.67 -0.89 -16.32
N GLY A 13 9.68 -0.30 -17.52
CA GLY A 13 8.46 -0.06 -18.30
C GLY A 13 7.69 -1.36 -18.59
N ARG A 14 8.39 -2.43 -18.98
CA ARG A 14 7.79 -3.75 -19.19
C ARG A 14 7.18 -4.33 -17.91
N ARG A 15 7.90 -4.25 -16.79
CA ARG A 15 7.42 -4.74 -15.49
C ARG A 15 6.18 -3.98 -14.99
N ILE A 16 6.14 -2.67 -15.19
CA ILE A 16 4.96 -1.86 -14.85
C ILE A 16 3.76 -2.25 -15.71
N ALA A 17 3.97 -2.47 -17.02
CA ALA A 17 2.89 -2.90 -17.92
C ALA A 17 2.33 -4.28 -17.54
N ASP A 18 3.22 -5.23 -17.22
CA ASP A 18 2.84 -6.57 -16.74
C ASP A 18 2.05 -6.50 -15.43
N LEU A 19 2.53 -5.72 -14.45
CA LEU A 19 1.85 -5.52 -13.18
C LEU A 19 0.45 -4.92 -13.39
N LYS A 20 0.30 -3.91 -14.25
CA LYS A 20 -1.00 -3.32 -14.59
C LYS A 20 -1.94 -4.32 -15.27
N ALA A 21 -1.42 -5.20 -16.12
CA ALA A 21 -2.24 -6.25 -16.74
C ALA A 21 -2.79 -7.22 -15.68
N ARG A 22 -1.93 -7.68 -14.76
CA ARG A 22 -2.31 -8.57 -13.66
C ARG A 22 -3.29 -7.93 -12.68
N MET A 23 -3.12 -6.65 -12.37
CA MET A 23 -4.08 -5.91 -11.54
C MET A 23 -5.47 -5.87 -12.18
N ARG A 24 -5.56 -5.60 -13.49
CA ARG A 24 -6.84 -5.62 -14.21
C ARG A 24 -7.48 -7.00 -14.25
N ASP A 25 -6.69 -8.05 -14.50
CA ASP A 25 -7.16 -9.43 -14.49
C ASP A 25 -7.74 -9.83 -13.11
N ALA A 26 -7.09 -9.40 -12.03
CA ALA A 26 -7.54 -9.61 -10.66
C ALA A 26 -8.61 -8.61 -10.20
N SER A 27 -9.10 -7.71 -11.05
CA SER A 27 -10.02 -6.61 -10.69
C SER A 27 -9.52 -5.71 -9.55
N VAL A 28 -8.20 -5.64 -9.33
CA VAL A 28 -7.58 -4.79 -8.32
C VAL A 28 -7.51 -3.36 -8.84
N THR A 29 -8.15 -2.46 -8.11
CA THR A 29 -8.17 -1.03 -8.39
C THR A 29 -6.86 -0.36 -7.98
N GLU A 30 -6.60 0.82 -8.56
CA GLU A 30 -5.47 1.66 -8.16
C GLU A 30 -5.56 2.06 -6.68
N HIS A 31 -6.78 2.31 -6.19
CA HIS A 31 -7.03 2.64 -4.79
C HIS A 31 -6.64 1.49 -3.85
N GLU A 32 -7.02 0.25 -4.16
CA GLU A 32 -6.64 -0.92 -3.37
C GLU A 32 -5.13 -1.13 -3.36
N MET A 33 -4.45 -0.91 -4.49
CA MET A 33 -2.99 -1.00 -4.56
C MET A 33 -2.29 0.09 -3.73
N GLN A 34 -2.82 1.32 -3.72
CA GLN A 34 -2.32 2.38 -2.84
C GLN A 34 -2.52 2.05 -1.36
N THR A 35 -3.66 1.48 -0.99
CA THR A 35 -3.93 1.01 0.38
C THR A 35 -2.96 -0.09 0.77
N PHE A 36 -2.75 -1.09 -0.10
CA PHE A 36 -1.78 -2.14 0.12
C PHE A 36 -0.36 -1.59 0.32
N GLN A 37 0.07 -0.64 -0.50
CA GLN A 37 1.38 0.01 -0.35
C GLN A 37 1.53 0.74 0.98
N LYS A 38 0.49 1.44 1.44
CA LYS A 38 0.49 2.10 2.77
C LYS A 38 0.64 1.07 3.88
N VAL A 39 -0.15 0.01 3.84
CA VAL A 39 -0.11 -1.09 4.82
C VAL A 39 1.25 -1.78 4.80
N ALA A 40 1.78 -2.11 3.62
CA ALA A 40 3.08 -2.74 3.44
C ALA A 40 4.25 -1.82 3.86
N ALA A 41 4.13 -0.51 3.73
CA ALA A 41 5.13 0.44 4.22
C ALA A 41 5.13 0.53 5.76
N ILE A 42 3.99 0.29 6.40
CA ILE A 42 3.91 0.23 7.85
C ILE A 42 4.38 -1.15 8.35
N MET A 43 3.94 -2.24 7.72
CA MET A 43 4.29 -3.62 8.10
C MET A 43 5.72 -4.03 7.69
N GLY A 44 6.24 -3.46 6.62
CA GLY A 44 7.51 -3.82 6.01
C GLY A 44 8.68 -3.20 6.75
N GLY A 45 9.35 -4.04 7.54
CA GLY A 45 10.60 -3.80 8.27
C GLY A 45 11.70 -3.11 7.46
N VAL A 46 11.59 -1.80 7.27
CA VAL A 46 12.74 -0.94 7.06
C VAL A 46 13.26 -0.59 8.46
N GLU A 47 14.56 -0.50 8.65
CA GLU A 47 15.15 -0.19 9.96
C GLU A 47 14.55 1.13 10.51
N GLY A 48 13.66 1.02 11.50
CA GLY A 48 12.84 2.13 12.03
C GLY A 48 11.35 2.17 11.63
N SER A 49 10.81 1.17 10.93
CA SER A 49 9.37 1.08 10.60
C SER A 49 8.55 0.58 11.78
N LEU A 50 7.39 1.21 12.00
CA LEU A 50 6.42 0.91 13.05
C LEU A 50 5.94 -0.54 12.92
N ARG A 51 6.46 -1.43 13.79
CA ARG A 51 5.98 -2.81 13.90
C ARG A 51 4.51 -2.74 14.35
N LEU A 52 3.58 -2.98 13.43
CA LEU A 52 2.18 -3.17 13.80
C LEU A 52 2.06 -4.54 14.45
N ASP A 53 1.89 -4.56 15.75
CA ASP A 53 1.55 -5.78 16.48
C ASP A 53 0.06 -6.12 16.28
N ALA A 54 -0.32 -7.36 16.55
CA ALA A 54 -1.72 -7.80 16.38
C ALA A 54 -2.69 -6.94 17.20
N ASP A 55 -2.26 -6.46 18.36
CA ASP A 55 -3.03 -5.58 19.23
C ASP A 55 -3.25 -4.19 18.61
N ASP A 56 -2.34 -3.69 17.78
CA ASP A 56 -2.51 -2.42 17.06
C ASP A 56 -3.62 -2.53 16.00
N LEU A 57 -3.75 -3.69 15.35
CA LEU A 57 -4.83 -3.96 14.41
C LEU A 57 -6.18 -4.05 15.12
N ILE A 58 -6.21 -4.60 16.34
CA ILE A 58 -7.40 -4.63 17.21
C ILE A 58 -7.77 -3.20 17.63
N ALA A 59 -6.81 -2.38 18.08
CA ALA A 59 -7.06 -1.00 18.46
C ALA A 59 -7.58 -0.14 17.29
N ALA A 60 -7.01 -0.32 16.09
CA ALA A 60 -7.47 0.36 14.89
C ALA A 60 -8.93 0.00 14.53
N SER A 61 -9.35 -1.23 14.82
CA SER A 61 -10.72 -1.69 14.55
C SER A 61 -11.75 -0.95 15.43
N PHE A 62 -11.44 -0.71 16.71
CA PHE A 62 -12.29 0.09 17.60
C PHE A 62 -12.36 1.57 17.22
N VAL A 63 -11.26 2.13 16.72
CA VAL A 63 -11.22 3.53 16.26
C VAL A 63 -11.98 3.71 14.95
N THR A 64 -11.90 2.73 14.04
CA THR A 64 -12.63 2.73 12.77
C THR A 64 -14.14 2.64 12.99
N GLU A 65 -14.59 1.84 13.97
CA GLU A 65 -16.00 1.77 14.38
C GLU A 65 -16.51 3.11 14.95
N ALA A 66 -15.67 3.84 15.70
CA ALA A 66 -16.01 5.15 16.24
C ALA A 66 -16.05 6.29 15.19
N LEU A 67 -15.36 6.15 14.06
CA LEU A 67 -15.36 7.12 12.95
C LEU A 67 -16.47 6.84 11.91
N GLY A 68 -17.18 5.72 12.03
CA GLY A 68 -18.19 5.24 11.10
C GLY A 68 -19.61 5.78 11.30
N ASP A 69 -19.89 6.58 12.34
CA ASP A 69 -21.21 7.21 12.52
C ASP A 69 -21.10 8.74 12.56
N PRO A 70 -21.30 9.41 11.41
CA PRO A 70 -21.81 10.78 11.37
C PRO A 70 -23.33 10.79 11.14
N GLY A 71 -24.08 9.79 11.59
CA GLY A 71 -25.42 9.57 11.03
C GLY A 71 -26.33 8.56 11.72
N SER A 72 -26.41 8.53 13.05
CA SER A 72 -27.60 8.05 13.74
C SER A 72 -28.43 9.24 14.25
N ASN A 73 -29.49 9.55 13.51
CA ASN A 73 -30.60 10.41 13.94
C ASN A 73 -31.43 9.73 15.03
#